data_AF-A0A7Y7X885-F1
#
_entry.id   AF-A0A7Y7X885-F1
#
_cell.length_a   1.000
_cell.length_b   1.000
_cell.length_c   1.000
_cell.angle_alpha   90.00
_cell.angle_beta   90.00
_cell.angle_gamma   90.00
#
_symmetry.space_group_name_H-M   'P 1'
#
loop_
_entity.id
_entity.type
_entity.pdbx_description
1 polymer ?
#
loop_
_entity_poly.entity_id
_entity_poly.type
_entity_poly.pdbx_seq_one_letter_code
_entity_poly.pdbx_strand_id
1 'polypeptide(L)'
;MTTLSQQQIAPVPTADAHALDLGAASAQLLTLAGPEAQAINQELADDFPIAVGRVLTAVGESWEIKPELRQLCALTDDGYLYVSKQHLTDHYVMGLMDRLERADVNFEVIPSSMSEILAIYQAQSLVDESPTSASSSTQRQQEVIALMGRAHKAGASDIHFVVGHEITRIAFRVHGLLTNAGEIPSSKGIELCSSLYNSMCDVAKEHYQPEISQDARVSRKFVEQLGLFGARVSTRPLVDGPLMVLRLLSDDKSKQTLKDLGFLPVQIGQIRRLCRLPYGVNFITGPTGSGKSKTLQVNINLLSNETRGTRHILTVEDPPEYPLLANQSPKSPEETWEQAIANSLRLDPDILMYGEVRDLASCIAAFSGGLTGHLVLSTLHTNNAVASLQRLIDMGMDISLVTDPALLTGIVNQSLLPVLCEHCRKPAKDHLDELDSDLVARLQLLTKIEEIYLQGDGCKHCRMLGFTTRTAVAEVLVSTHGFMKVFREKGAGEARNYWVQQMGGITKTAHTLIKVRAGLIDPRIAETIVGPLDFDNYILEQKHVG
;
A
#
# COMPACT_ATOMS: atom_id res chain seq x y z
N MET A 1 -3.30 -4.74 62.04
CA MET A 1 -4.41 -3.99 62.69
C MET A 1 -4.83 -2.94 61.67
N THR A 2 -5.98 -2.91 61.02
CA THR A 2 -7.34 -3.48 61.21
C THR A 2 -8.05 -3.20 59.85
N THR A 3 -8.26 -4.16 58.95
CA THR A 3 -9.51 -4.91 58.62
C THR A 3 -10.84 -4.15 58.48
N LEU A 4 -11.58 -4.54 57.41
CA LEU A 4 -13.01 -4.42 57.06
C LEU A 4 -13.36 -3.35 55.99
N SER A 5 -14.17 -3.59 54.95
CA SER A 5 -15.15 -4.68 54.67
C SER A 5 -15.44 -4.88 53.17
N GLN A 6 -15.75 -6.13 52.81
CA GLN A 6 -16.37 -6.58 51.57
C GLN A 6 -17.80 -6.03 51.41
N GLN A 7 -18.22 -5.75 50.16
CA GLN A 7 -19.61 -5.80 49.75
C GLN A 7 -19.75 -6.59 48.44
N GLN A 8 -20.76 -7.47 48.47
CA GLN A 8 -21.12 -8.49 47.50
C GLN A 8 -21.73 -7.90 46.22
N ILE A 9 -21.41 -8.46 45.06
CA ILE A 9 -22.22 -8.38 43.84
C ILE A 9 -22.46 -9.82 43.36
N ALA A 10 -23.73 -10.15 43.12
CA ALA A 10 -24.27 -11.46 42.81
C ALA A 10 -23.88 -11.98 41.39
N PRO A 11 -23.94 -13.30 41.13
CA PRO A 11 -23.55 -13.90 39.85
C PRO A 11 -24.68 -13.86 38.82
N VAL A 12 -24.32 -13.63 37.55
CA VAL A 12 -25.20 -13.74 36.37
C VAL A 12 -24.80 -15.01 35.59
N PRO A 13 -25.76 -15.81 35.08
CA PRO A 13 -25.56 -17.22 34.81
C PRO A 13 -24.86 -17.53 33.48
N THR A 14 -24.23 -18.70 33.47
CA THR A 14 -23.55 -19.36 32.35
C THR A 14 -24.52 -19.72 31.23
N ALA A 15 -24.17 -19.35 29.99
CA ALA A 15 -24.79 -19.90 28.78
C ALA A 15 -23.84 -20.93 28.15
N ASP A 16 -24.42 -22.10 27.90
CA ASP A 16 -23.80 -23.33 27.45
C ASP A 16 -23.12 -23.25 26.09
N ALA A 17 -22.12 -24.12 25.97
CA ALA A 17 -21.32 -24.39 24.80
C ALA A 17 -22.09 -25.14 23.71
N HIS A 18 -21.98 -24.64 22.47
CA HIS A 18 -21.91 -25.51 21.30
C HIS A 18 -20.72 -25.06 20.46
N ALA A 19 -19.61 -25.76 20.64
CA ALA A 19 -18.51 -25.81 19.70
C ALA A 19 -18.98 -26.59 18.47
N LEU A 20 -18.84 -26.01 17.28
CA LEU A 20 -18.80 -26.77 16.03
C LEU A 20 -17.51 -26.42 15.29
N ASP A 21 -16.64 -27.42 15.37
CA ASP A 21 -15.42 -27.74 14.65
C ASP A 21 -15.51 -27.44 13.14
N LEU A 22 -14.84 -26.38 12.68
CA LEU A 22 -14.58 -26.12 11.25
C LEU A 22 -13.19 -26.67 10.90
N GLY A 23 -13.05 -27.98 11.07
CA GLY A 23 -11.79 -28.70 10.98
C GLY A 23 -11.84 -29.98 10.16
N ALA A 24 -12.78 -30.19 9.22
CA ALA A 24 -12.70 -31.32 8.28
C ALA A 24 -13.74 -31.23 7.14
N ALA A 25 -13.42 -30.53 6.04
CA ALA A 25 -13.98 -30.86 4.72
C ALA A 25 -13.20 -30.15 3.59
N SER A 26 -11.87 -30.19 3.66
CA SER A 26 -11.00 -29.81 2.54
C SER A 26 -10.47 -31.08 1.87
N ALA A 27 -11.34 -31.85 1.20
CA ALA A 27 -10.97 -32.80 0.15
C ALA A 27 -12.19 -33.63 -0.28
N GLN A 28 -12.83 -33.24 -1.39
CA GLN A 28 -13.24 -34.11 -2.51
C GLN A 28 -14.18 -33.35 -3.45
N LEU A 29 -14.09 -33.69 -4.75
CA LEU A 29 -14.82 -33.18 -5.93
C LEU A 29 -14.23 -31.88 -6.52
N LEU A 30 -13.48 -31.84 -7.63
CA LEU A 30 -13.43 -32.66 -8.85
C LEU A 30 -14.81 -32.95 -9.43
N THR A 31 -15.12 -32.16 -10.48
CA THR A 31 -16.18 -32.35 -11.48
C THR A 31 -17.59 -32.48 -10.95
N LEU A 32 -18.42 -31.45 -11.14
CA LEU A 32 -19.85 -31.57 -11.48
C LEU A 32 -20.37 -30.20 -11.94
N ALA A 33 -20.80 -30.12 -13.19
CA ALA A 33 -21.63 -29.03 -13.70
C ALA A 33 -23.08 -29.36 -13.31
N GLY A 34 -23.71 -28.51 -12.50
CA GLY A 34 -25.07 -28.75 -12.05
C GLY A 34 -25.62 -27.72 -11.05
N PRO A 35 -26.91 -27.83 -10.70
CA PRO A 35 -27.73 -26.78 -10.05
C PRO A 35 -27.28 -26.34 -8.64
N GLU A 36 -26.33 -27.04 -8.02
CA GLU A 36 -25.86 -26.72 -6.66
C GLU A 36 -24.92 -25.50 -6.62
N ALA A 37 -24.31 -25.12 -7.74
CA ALA A 37 -23.57 -23.85 -7.85
C ALA A 37 -24.50 -22.61 -7.80
N GLN A 38 -25.80 -22.77 -8.06
CA GLN A 38 -26.79 -21.70 -7.95
C GLN A 38 -27.20 -21.44 -6.49
N ALA A 39 -27.11 -22.42 -5.60
CA ALA A 39 -27.51 -22.26 -4.20
C ALA A 39 -26.48 -21.44 -3.38
N ILE A 40 -25.18 -21.57 -3.67
CA ILE A 40 -24.12 -20.78 -2.99
C ILE A 40 -24.13 -19.32 -3.46
N ASN A 41 -24.55 -19.05 -4.71
CA ASN A 41 -24.78 -17.69 -5.19
C ASN A 41 -26.00 -17.01 -4.52
N GLN A 42 -26.87 -17.78 -3.88
CA GLN A 42 -28.08 -17.27 -3.24
C GLN A 42 -27.81 -16.81 -1.79
N GLU A 43 -26.90 -17.47 -1.06
CA GLU A 43 -26.53 -17.07 0.31
C GLU A 43 -25.59 -15.84 0.38
N LEU A 44 -24.94 -15.44 -0.73
CA LEU A 44 -24.16 -14.20 -0.83
C LEU A 44 -24.96 -13.00 -1.35
N ALA A 45 -26.22 -13.21 -1.74
CA ALA A 45 -27.12 -12.20 -2.28
C ALA A 45 -28.04 -11.56 -1.23
N ASP A 46 -28.05 -12.07 0.01
CA ASP A 46 -29.04 -11.71 1.04
C ASP A 46 -28.75 -10.39 1.79
N ASP A 47 -27.74 -9.60 1.41
CA ASP A 47 -27.51 -8.26 1.97
C ASP A 47 -27.88 -7.08 1.03
N PHE A 48 -28.36 -7.32 -0.20
CA PHE A 48 -28.89 -6.26 -1.07
C PHE A 48 -29.96 -6.78 -2.05
N PRO A 49 -31.26 -6.59 -1.77
CA PRO A 49 -32.31 -7.07 -2.64
C PRO A 49 -32.71 -5.96 -3.61
N ILE A 50 -32.00 -5.79 -4.73
CA ILE A 50 -32.63 -5.18 -5.90
C ILE A 50 -32.18 -5.91 -7.16
N ALA A 51 -33.02 -6.84 -7.63
CA ALA A 51 -33.00 -7.24 -9.03
C ALA A 51 -33.58 -6.06 -9.82
N VAL A 52 -32.73 -5.10 -10.18
CA VAL A 52 -33.17 -3.88 -10.84
C VAL A 52 -33.49 -4.18 -12.30
N GLY A 53 -34.71 -3.88 -12.73
CA GLY A 53 -35.09 -3.88 -14.14
C GLY A 53 -34.36 -2.77 -14.94
N ARG A 54 -34.68 -2.63 -16.23
CA ARG A 54 -34.03 -1.65 -17.13
C ARG A 54 -34.28 -0.22 -16.64
N VAL A 55 -33.23 0.59 -16.49
CA VAL A 55 -33.34 1.99 -16.03
C VAL A 55 -33.69 2.92 -17.20
N LEU A 56 -34.93 3.40 -17.22
CA LEU A 56 -35.48 4.25 -18.28
C LEU A 56 -34.89 5.67 -18.32
N THR A 57 -34.23 6.10 -17.24
CA THR A 57 -33.57 7.41 -17.14
C THR A 57 -32.09 7.40 -17.52
N ALA A 58 -31.55 6.26 -17.96
CA ALA A 58 -30.19 6.11 -18.43
C ALA A 58 -29.94 6.81 -19.80
N VAL A 59 -28.67 6.87 -20.22
CA VAL A 59 -28.28 7.47 -21.50
C VAL A 59 -28.87 6.68 -22.66
N GLY A 60 -29.57 7.33 -23.58
CA GLY A 60 -30.17 6.66 -24.74
C GLY A 60 -31.51 5.96 -24.46
N GLU A 61 -32.07 6.14 -23.26
CA GLU A 61 -33.37 5.59 -22.87
C GLU A 61 -34.51 6.61 -22.97
N SER A 62 -35.74 6.12 -22.87
CA SER A 62 -36.97 6.89 -23.15
C SER A 62 -37.17 8.12 -22.26
N TRP A 63 -36.54 8.14 -21.08
CA TRP A 63 -36.65 9.21 -20.09
C TRP A 63 -35.28 9.75 -19.66
N GLU A 64 -34.30 9.78 -20.56
CA GLU A 64 -32.95 10.26 -20.26
C GLU A 64 -32.95 11.61 -19.50
N ILE A 65 -32.25 11.63 -18.36
CA ILE A 65 -32.04 12.82 -17.53
C ILE A 65 -30.57 13.25 -17.54
N LYS A 66 -30.29 14.49 -17.15
CA LYS A 66 -28.93 15.02 -17.09
C LYS A 66 -28.06 14.29 -16.05
N PRO A 67 -26.72 14.20 -16.24
CA PRO A 67 -25.82 13.48 -15.33
C PRO A 67 -25.94 13.87 -13.86
N GLU A 68 -26.19 15.15 -13.57
CA GLU A 68 -26.34 15.68 -12.21
C GLU A 68 -27.60 15.13 -11.52
N LEU A 69 -28.67 14.87 -12.28
CA LEU A 69 -29.93 14.34 -11.77
C LEU A 69 -29.91 12.82 -11.60
N ARG A 70 -29.00 12.12 -12.29
CA ARG A 70 -28.81 10.65 -12.13
C ARG A 70 -28.23 10.27 -10.77
N GLN A 71 -27.66 11.24 -10.04
CA GLN A 71 -27.24 11.04 -8.65
C GLN A 71 -28.41 11.18 -7.66
N LEU A 72 -29.51 11.78 -8.11
CA LEU A 72 -30.65 12.15 -7.28
C LEU A 72 -31.87 11.27 -7.54
N CYS A 73 -32.02 10.72 -8.74
CA CYS A 73 -33.13 9.82 -9.07
C CYS A 73 -32.85 8.82 -10.20
N ALA A 74 -33.59 7.71 -10.19
CA ALA A 74 -33.58 6.68 -11.24
C ALA A 74 -34.99 6.10 -11.43
N LEU A 75 -35.48 6.05 -12.67
CA LEU A 75 -36.73 5.37 -13.02
C LEU A 75 -36.42 4.02 -13.66
N THR A 76 -37.04 2.96 -13.18
CA THR A 76 -36.92 1.60 -13.70
C THR A 76 -38.17 1.15 -14.44
N ASP A 77 -38.04 0.17 -15.33
CA ASP A 77 -39.11 -0.36 -16.20
C ASP A 77 -40.19 -1.15 -15.44
N ASP A 78 -39.91 -1.58 -14.21
CA ASP A 78 -40.85 -2.13 -13.24
C ASP A 78 -41.72 -1.06 -12.55
N GLY A 79 -41.52 0.21 -12.88
CA GLY A 79 -42.37 1.32 -12.44
C GLY A 79 -41.93 1.96 -11.12
N TYR A 80 -40.69 1.75 -10.68
CA TYR A 80 -40.19 2.42 -9.47
C TYR A 80 -39.33 3.64 -9.81
N LEU A 81 -39.65 4.78 -9.18
CA LEU A 81 -38.84 6.00 -9.22
C LEU A 81 -38.08 6.13 -7.89
N TYR A 82 -36.82 5.73 -7.89
CA TYR A 82 -35.93 5.87 -6.75
C TYR A 82 -35.49 7.34 -6.64
N VAL A 83 -35.68 7.97 -5.48
CA VAL A 83 -35.34 9.39 -5.27
C VAL A 83 -34.57 9.57 -3.98
N SER A 84 -33.51 10.39 -4.01
CA SER A 84 -32.70 10.72 -2.83
C SER A 84 -33.58 11.31 -1.72
N LYS A 85 -33.55 10.71 -0.52
CA LYS A 85 -34.37 11.15 0.64
C LYS A 85 -34.27 12.65 0.95
N GLN A 86 -33.11 13.26 0.68
CA GLN A 86 -32.86 14.69 0.94
C GLN A 86 -33.33 15.62 -0.18
N HIS A 87 -33.73 15.07 -1.34
CA HIS A 87 -34.00 15.82 -2.58
C HIS A 87 -35.39 15.52 -3.18
N LEU A 88 -36.30 14.93 -2.39
CA LEU A 88 -37.70 14.70 -2.80
C LEU A 88 -38.42 15.99 -3.22
N THR A 89 -38.07 17.12 -2.62
CA THR A 89 -38.64 18.44 -2.93
C THR A 89 -37.70 19.30 -3.79
N ASP A 90 -36.67 18.71 -4.40
CA ASP A 90 -35.81 19.42 -5.33
C ASP A 90 -36.60 19.80 -6.59
N HIS A 91 -36.41 21.03 -7.07
CA HIS A 91 -37.14 21.57 -8.22
C HIS A 91 -36.99 20.71 -9.48
N TYR A 92 -35.82 20.10 -9.71
CA TYR A 92 -35.57 19.30 -10.90
C TYR A 92 -36.15 17.89 -10.79
N VAL A 93 -36.16 17.32 -9.58
CA VAL A 93 -36.80 16.02 -9.30
C VAL A 93 -38.32 16.12 -9.42
N MET A 94 -38.93 17.15 -8.83
CA MET A 94 -40.36 17.40 -8.99
C MET A 94 -40.73 17.69 -10.46
N GLY A 95 -39.86 18.41 -11.18
CA GLY A 95 -40.04 18.63 -12.62
C GLY A 95 -39.98 17.35 -13.48
N LEU A 96 -39.25 16.31 -13.03
CA LEU A 96 -39.27 15.00 -13.67
C LEU A 96 -40.57 14.25 -13.36
N MET A 97 -41.02 14.25 -12.10
CA MET A 97 -42.26 13.60 -11.67
C MET A 97 -43.47 14.19 -12.42
N ASP A 98 -43.58 15.51 -12.50
CA ASP A 98 -44.62 16.20 -13.28
C ASP A 98 -44.66 15.78 -14.76
N ARG A 99 -43.47 15.54 -15.35
CA ARG A 99 -43.36 15.10 -16.75
C ARG A 99 -43.81 13.66 -16.92
N LEU A 100 -43.50 12.79 -15.97
CA LEU A 100 -43.92 11.39 -15.98
C LEU A 100 -45.45 11.27 -15.80
N GLU A 101 -46.03 12.05 -14.88
CA GLU A 101 -47.48 12.10 -14.66
C GLU A 101 -48.24 12.61 -15.89
N ARG A 102 -47.76 13.68 -16.55
CA ARG A 102 -48.38 14.20 -17.78
C ARG A 102 -48.32 13.23 -18.95
N ALA A 103 -47.36 12.31 -18.95
CA ALA A 103 -47.21 11.28 -19.95
C ALA A 103 -47.93 9.97 -19.59
N ASP A 104 -48.72 9.97 -18.50
CA ASP A 104 -49.49 8.81 -18.02
C ASP A 104 -48.61 7.59 -17.72
N VAL A 105 -47.36 7.84 -17.27
CA VAL A 105 -46.45 6.79 -16.81
C VAL A 105 -46.79 6.45 -15.36
N ASN A 106 -47.17 5.20 -15.09
CA ASN A 106 -47.37 4.73 -13.73
C ASN A 106 -46.01 4.53 -13.05
N PHE A 107 -45.75 5.28 -11.98
CA PHE A 107 -44.56 5.09 -11.15
C PHE A 107 -44.86 5.23 -9.66
N GLU A 108 -44.13 4.49 -8.83
CA GLU A 108 -44.13 4.61 -7.37
C GLU A 108 -42.80 5.17 -6.88
N VAL A 109 -42.83 6.18 -6.00
CA VAL A 109 -41.61 6.83 -5.51
C VAL A 109 -41.03 6.07 -4.33
N ILE A 110 -39.77 5.60 -4.46
CA ILE A 110 -39.04 4.93 -3.39
C ILE A 110 -37.94 5.85 -2.83
N PRO A 111 -38.06 6.34 -1.58
CA PRO A 111 -37.02 7.15 -0.96
C PRO A 111 -35.75 6.34 -0.69
N SER A 112 -34.67 6.67 -1.41
CA SER A 112 -33.41 5.91 -1.42
C SER A 112 -32.23 6.80 -1.04
N SER A 113 -31.10 6.19 -0.70
CA SER A 113 -29.81 6.87 -0.59
C SER A 113 -29.20 7.11 -1.97
N MET A 114 -28.32 8.10 -2.09
CA MET A 114 -27.63 8.37 -3.36
C MET A 114 -26.73 7.20 -3.80
N SER A 115 -26.19 6.42 -2.85
CA SER A 115 -25.41 5.20 -3.12
C SER A 115 -26.24 4.11 -3.77
N GLU A 116 -27.49 3.90 -3.33
CA GLU A 116 -28.40 2.91 -3.93
C GLU A 116 -28.79 3.32 -5.36
N ILE A 117 -29.07 4.61 -5.58
CA ILE A 117 -29.38 5.16 -6.90
C ILE A 117 -28.19 5.00 -7.87
N LEU A 118 -26.97 5.22 -7.40
CA LEU A 118 -25.77 5.01 -8.21
C LEU A 118 -25.58 3.53 -8.58
N ALA A 119 -25.82 2.62 -7.63
CA ALA A 119 -25.73 1.18 -7.87
C ALA A 119 -26.72 0.70 -8.95
N ILE A 120 -27.92 1.29 -8.99
CA ILE A 120 -28.95 1.03 -10.02
C ILE A 120 -28.42 1.33 -11.44
N TYR A 121 -27.79 2.48 -11.67
CA TYR A 121 -27.22 2.80 -12.98
C TYR A 121 -26.00 1.95 -13.34
N GLN A 122 -25.19 1.57 -12.35
CA GLN A 122 -24.03 0.70 -12.55
C GLN A 122 -24.44 -0.71 -12.97
N ALA A 123 -25.55 -1.22 -12.43
CA ALA A 123 -26.07 -2.54 -12.79
C ALA A 123 -26.45 -2.65 -14.28
N GLN A 124 -27.06 -1.61 -14.88
CA GLN A 124 -27.43 -1.61 -16.30
C GLN A 124 -26.22 -1.47 -17.24
N SER A 125 -25.22 -0.68 -16.83
CA SER A 125 -24.01 -0.42 -17.64
C SER A 125 -23.22 -1.71 -17.97
N LEU A 126 -23.44 -2.78 -17.22
CA LEU A 126 -22.80 -4.08 -17.41
C LEU A 126 -23.47 -4.94 -18.50
N VAL A 127 -24.64 -4.55 -19.02
CA VAL A 127 -25.47 -5.39 -19.92
C VAL A 127 -25.36 -4.98 -21.40
N ASP A 128 -24.94 -3.75 -21.72
CA ASP A 128 -25.12 -3.13 -23.07
C ASP A 128 -23.91 -3.17 -24.04
N GLU A 129 -22.85 -3.96 -23.81
CA GLU A 129 -21.74 -4.08 -24.79
C GLU A 129 -22.05 -5.09 -25.93
N SER A 130 -22.25 -4.58 -27.17
CA SER A 130 -22.53 -5.36 -28.39
C SER A 130 -21.29 -6.03 -29.04
N PRO A 131 -21.40 -7.15 -29.81
CA PRO A 131 -20.38 -8.20 -29.79
C PRO A 131 -19.78 -8.65 -31.16
N THR A 132 -19.21 -7.77 -31.99
CA THR A 132 -18.61 -8.24 -33.28
C THR A 132 -17.16 -7.80 -33.56
N SER A 133 -16.63 -6.77 -32.89
CA SER A 133 -15.18 -6.51 -32.78
C SER A 133 -14.66 -6.59 -31.34
N ALA A 134 -15.59 -6.61 -30.37
CA ALA A 134 -15.35 -6.68 -28.94
C ALA A 134 -14.85 -8.05 -28.45
N SER A 135 -15.16 -9.15 -29.14
CA SER A 135 -14.88 -10.51 -28.63
C SER A 135 -13.39 -10.76 -28.37
N SER A 136 -12.50 -10.29 -29.26
CA SER A 136 -11.05 -10.49 -29.12
C SER A 136 -10.40 -9.54 -28.11
N SER A 137 -10.89 -8.31 -27.98
CA SER A 137 -10.39 -7.34 -27.00
C SER A 137 -10.86 -7.72 -25.60
N THR A 138 -12.12 -8.12 -25.45
CA THR A 138 -12.69 -8.61 -24.18
C THR A 138 -11.99 -9.89 -23.73
N GLN A 139 -11.65 -10.82 -24.65
CA GLN A 139 -10.87 -12.01 -24.31
C GLN A 139 -9.47 -11.66 -23.79
N ARG A 140 -8.75 -10.74 -24.46
CA ARG A 140 -7.42 -10.30 -24.02
C ARG A 140 -7.48 -9.55 -22.68
N GLN A 141 -8.49 -8.73 -22.46
CA GLN A 141 -8.74 -8.09 -21.18
C GLN A 141 -8.95 -9.13 -20.07
N GLN A 142 -9.76 -10.15 -20.32
CA GLN A 142 -9.97 -11.26 -19.38
C GLN A 142 -8.67 -12.01 -19.07
N GLU A 143 -7.80 -12.23 -20.06
CA GLU A 143 -6.48 -12.83 -19.82
C GLU A 143 -5.59 -11.96 -18.93
N VAL A 144 -5.56 -10.64 -19.17
CA VAL A 144 -4.82 -9.70 -18.32
C VAL A 144 -5.40 -9.67 -16.90
N ILE A 145 -6.73 -9.62 -16.75
CA ILE A 145 -7.42 -9.68 -15.44
C ILE A 145 -7.07 -10.98 -14.72
N ALA A 146 -7.10 -12.12 -15.42
CA ALA A 146 -6.74 -13.41 -14.85
C ALA A 146 -5.27 -13.44 -14.40
N LEU A 147 -4.35 -12.84 -15.18
CA LEU A 147 -2.94 -12.71 -14.81
C LEU A 147 -2.77 -11.81 -13.58
N MET A 148 -3.46 -10.66 -13.53
CA MET A 148 -3.48 -9.78 -12.36
C MET A 148 -4.05 -10.48 -11.13
N GLY A 149 -5.12 -11.24 -11.27
CA GLY A 149 -5.71 -12.04 -10.19
C GLY A 149 -4.77 -13.13 -9.69
N ARG A 150 -4.04 -13.83 -10.58
CA ARG A 150 -3.00 -14.79 -10.18
C ARG A 150 -1.86 -14.11 -9.42
N ALA A 151 -1.37 -12.97 -9.92
CA ALA A 151 -0.32 -12.20 -9.27
C ALA A 151 -0.77 -11.69 -7.89
N HIS A 152 -1.98 -11.14 -7.78
CA HIS A 152 -2.54 -10.66 -6.52
C HIS A 152 -2.70 -11.79 -5.51
N LYS A 153 -3.28 -12.94 -5.91
CA LYS A 153 -3.39 -14.14 -5.04
C LYS A 153 -2.02 -14.64 -4.59
N ALA A 154 -1.00 -14.54 -5.44
CA ALA A 154 0.38 -14.89 -5.11
C ALA A 154 1.07 -13.88 -4.15
N GLY A 155 0.45 -12.73 -3.86
CA GLY A 155 1.05 -11.67 -3.05
C GLY A 155 2.13 -10.87 -3.80
N ALA A 156 2.05 -10.81 -5.13
CA ALA A 156 2.99 -10.07 -5.96
C ALA A 156 2.73 -8.56 -5.90
N SER A 157 3.80 -7.76 -5.83
CA SER A 157 3.72 -6.30 -5.94
C SER A 157 3.78 -5.79 -7.38
N ASP A 158 4.46 -6.53 -8.26
CA ASP A 158 4.69 -6.14 -9.64
C ASP A 158 4.61 -7.35 -10.56
N ILE A 159 4.07 -7.17 -11.76
CA ILE A 159 4.11 -8.12 -12.88
C ILE A 159 5.02 -7.54 -13.95
N HIS A 160 6.02 -8.31 -14.36
CA HIS A 160 6.99 -7.93 -15.37
C HIS A 160 6.70 -8.70 -16.65
N PHE A 161 6.53 -7.99 -17.76
CA PHE A 161 6.54 -8.52 -19.11
C PHE A 161 7.84 -8.09 -19.78
N VAL A 162 8.73 -9.06 -20.04
CA VAL A 162 9.96 -8.84 -20.80
C VAL A 162 9.77 -9.46 -22.16
N VAL A 163 9.42 -8.65 -23.16
CA VAL A 163 9.19 -9.11 -24.53
C VAL A 163 10.55 -9.22 -25.23
N GLY A 164 10.95 -10.44 -25.60
CA GLY A 164 12.13 -10.69 -26.45
C GLY A 164 11.73 -10.92 -27.92
N HIS A 165 12.67 -11.40 -28.74
CA HIS A 165 12.43 -11.70 -30.16
C HIS A 165 11.33 -12.75 -30.38
N GLU A 166 11.43 -13.91 -29.70
CA GLU A 166 10.48 -15.03 -29.91
C GLU A 166 9.55 -15.28 -28.72
N ILE A 167 10.04 -15.01 -27.50
CA ILE A 167 9.32 -15.26 -26.25
C ILE A 167 9.19 -13.99 -25.41
N THR A 168 8.04 -13.86 -24.75
CA THR A 168 7.83 -12.94 -23.64
C THR A 168 7.91 -13.69 -22.33
N ARG A 169 8.83 -13.26 -21.46
CA ARG A 169 8.97 -13.79 -20.10
C ARG A 169 8.09 -12.99 -19.15
N ILE A 170 7.27 -13.69 -18.37
CA ILE A 170 6.42 -13.09 -17.34
C ILE A 170 6.99 -13.45 -15.97
N ALA A 171 7.30 -12.45 -15.16
CA ALA A 171 7.77 -12.64 -13.79
C ALA A 171 6.93 -11.85 -12.79
N PHE A 172 6.70 -12.43 -11.62
CA PHE A 172 6.07 -11.75 -10.49
C PHE A 172 7.12 -11.32 -9.47
N ARG A 173 7.00 -10.11 -8.94
CA ARG A 173 7.78 -9.70 -7.76
C ARG A 173 7.04 -10.09 -6.50
N VAL A 174 7.40 -11.21 -5.89
CA VAL A 174 6.80 -11.71 -4.65
C VAL A 174 7.80 -11.56 -3.51
N HIS A 175 7.38 -10.91 -2.42
CA HIS A 175 8.25 -10.61 -1.27
C HIS A 175 9.57 -9.89 -1.62
N GLY A 176 9.59 -9.13 -2.72
CA GLY A 176 10.77 -8.39 -3.20
C GLY A 176 11.63 -9.16 -4.21
N LEU A 177 11.39 -10.46 -4.38
CA LEU A 177 12.14 -11.35 -5.27
C LEU A 177 11.38 -11.59 -6.58
N LEU A 178 12.09 -11.61 -7.70
CA LEU A 178 11.50 -11.98 -9.00
C LEU A 178 11.33 -13.50 -9.05
N THR A 179 10.12 -13.93 -9.36
CA THR A 179 9.74 -15.33 -9.49
C THR A 179 9.18 -15.55 -10.90
N ASN A 180 9.65 -16.56 -11.61
CA ASN A 180 9.13 -16.88 -12.94
C ASN A 180 7.65 -17.29 -12.85
N ALA A 181 6.79 -16.65 -13.64
CA ALA A 181 5.34 -16.87 -13.65
C ALA A 181 4.85 -17.51 -14.97
N GLY A 182 5.71 -17.60 -15.99
CA GLY A 182 5.43 -18.27 -17.26
C GLY A 182 6.12 -17.60 -18.45
N GLU A 183 6.05 -18.27 -19.59
CA GLU A 183 6.53 -17.78 -20.88
C GLU A 183 5.42 -17.91 -21.91
N ILE A 184 5.32 -16.92 -22.81
CA ILE A 184 4.34 -16.90 -23.91
C ILE A 184 5.03 -16.44 -25.21
N PRO A 185 4.47 -16.75 -26.39
CA PRO A 185 5.00 -16.22 -27.66
C PRO A 185 5.01 -14.69 -27.67
N SER A 186 6.05 -14.07 -28.27
CA SER A 186 6.20 -12.61 -28.28
C SER A 186 5.03 -11.87 -28.95
N SER A 187 4.43 -12.44 -30.00
CA SER A 187 3.22 -11.88 -30.62
C SER A 187 2.09 -11.71 -29.59
N LYS A 188 1.84 -12.76 -28.80
CA LYS A 188 0.85 -12.74 -27.73
C LYS A 188 1.23 -11.76 -26.61
N GLY A 189 2.51 -11.70 -26.23
CA GLY A 189 2.99 -10.74 -25.23
C GLY A 189 2.73 -9.29 -25.64
N ILE A 190 3.04 -8.94 -26.89
CA ILE A 190 2.78 -7.61 -27.47
C ILE A 190 1.28 -7.31 -27.49
N GLU A 191 0.45 -8.28 -27.86
CA GLU A 191 -1.01 -8.13 -27.86
C GLU A 191 -1.59 -7.86 -26.46
N LEU A 192 -1.08 -8.56 -25.43
CA LEU A 192 -1.50 -8.33 -24.04
C LEU A 192 -1.05 -6.96 -23.54
N CYS A 193 0.20 -6.56 -23.82
CA CYS A 193 0.72 -5.23 -23.48
C CYS A 193 -0.12 -4.13 -24.15
N SER A 194 -0.42 -4.28 -25.44
CA SER A 194 -1.25 -3.34 -26.19
C SER A 194 -2.67 -3.29 -25.64
N SER A 195 -3.28 -4.44 -25.33
CA SER A 195 -4.62 -4.49 -24.72
C SER A 195 -4.66 -3.80 -23.36
N LEU A 196 -3.69 -4.09 -22.49
CA LEU A 196 -3.57 -3.49 -21.16
C LEU A 196 -3.44 -1.96 -21.26
N TYR A 197 -2.51 -1.45 -22.06
CA TYR A 197 -2.24 -0.03 -22.13
C TYR A 197 -3.35 0.75 -22.86
N ASN A 198 -3.83 0.25 -24.01
CA ASN A 198 -4.80 0.99 -24.84
C ASN A 198 -6.24 0.91 -24.35
N SER A 199 -6.64 -0.22 -23.74
CA SER A 199 -8.05 -0.48 -23.45
C SER A 199 -8.38 -0.61 -21.97
N MET A 200 -7.36 -0.80 -21.12
CA MET A 200 -7.54 -0.98 -19.67
C MET A 200 -7.00 0.16 -18.83
N CYS A 201 -6.32 1.14 -19.44
CA CYS A 201 -5.76 2.28 -18.74
C CYS A 201 -6.51 3.59 -19.03
N ASP A 202 -6.51 4.47 -18.04
CA ASP A 202 -6.98 5.86 -18.14
C ASP A 202 -5.91 6.69 -18.89
N VAL A 203 -5.73 6.42 -20.18
CA VAL A 203 -4.79 7.16 -21.05
C VAL A 203 -5.51 8.29 -21.78
N ALA A 204 -5.01 9.51 -21.64
CA ALA A 204 -5.71 10.68 -22.15
C ALA A 204 -5.65 10.80 -23.68
N LYS A 205 -4.54 10.43 -24.35
CA LYS A 205 -4.30 10.79 -25.77
C LYS A 205 -3.40 9.87 -26.60
N GLU A 206 -2.56 9.00 -26.01
CA GLU A 206 -1.57 8.22 -26.78
C GLU A 206 -1.85 6.72 -26.74
N HIS A 207 -1.78 6.08 -27.91
CA HIS A 207 -1.72 4.63 -28.00
C HIS A 207 -0.39 4.10 -27.48
N TYR A 208 -0.38 2.82 -27.12
CA TYR A 208 0.82 2.08 -26.75
C TYR A 208 1.84 2.09 -27.89
N GLN A 209 3.03 2.57 -27.59
CA GLN A 209 4.18 2.67 -28.49
C GLN A 209 5.38 2.02 -27.81
N PRO A 210 5.74 0.77 -28.20
CA PRO A 210 6.86 0.03 -27.61
C PRO A 210 8.22 0.76 -27.62
N GLU A 211 8.39 1.73 -28.52
CA GLU A 211 9.65 2.44 -28.78
C GLU A 211 9.92 3.60 -27.81
N ILE A 212 8.92 4.02 -27.02
CA ILE A 212 9.04 5.13 -26.07
C ILE A 212 8.67 4.68 -24.66
N SER A 213 9.11 5.45 -23.66
CA SER A 213 8.69 5.21 -22.27
C SER A 213 7.33 5.85 -22.04
N GLN A 214 6.40 5.08 -21.49
CA GLN A 214 5.04 5.54 -21.21
C GLN A 214 4.55 5.04 -19.86
N ASP A 215 3.78 5.88 -19.17
CA ASP A 215 3.17 5.58 -17.87
C ASP A 215 1.66 5.76 -17.95
N ALA A 216 0.91 4.84 -17.34
CA ALA A 216 -0.54 4.89 -17.31
C ALA A 216 -1.12 4.27 -16.03
N ARG A 217 -2.31 4.72 -15.64
CA ARG A 217 -3.08 4.12 -14.55
C ARG A 217 -4.09 3.14 -15.12
N VAL A 218 -4.19 1.93 -14.57
CA VAL A 218 -5.25 0.99 -14.92
C VAL A 218 -6.59 1.50 -14.37
N SER A 219 -7.61 1.54 -15.21
CA SER A 219 -8.95 2.02 -14.85
C SER A 219 -9.53 1.22 -13.69
N ARG A 220 -10.20 1.92 -12.77
CA ARG A 220 -10.77 1.34 -11.53
C ARG A 220 -11.63 0.10 -11.77
N LYS A 221 -12.46 0.11 -12.83
CA LYS A 221 -13.34 -1.01 -13.21
C LYS A 221 -12.62 -2.36 -13.35
N PHE A 222 -11.34 -2.36 -13.75
CA PHE A 222 -10.57 -3.60 -13.94
C PHE A 222 -9.86 -4.08 -12.67
N VAL A 223 -9.55 -3.17 -11.75
CA VAL A 223 -8.77 -3.45 -10.53
C VAL A 223 -9.64 -3.71 -9.31
N GLU A 224 -10.79 -3.05 -9.18
CA GLU A 224 -11.67 -3.16 -8.01
C GLU A 224 -12.25 -4.56 -7.86
N GLN A 225 -12.61 -5.22 -8.98
CA GLN A 225 -13.05 -6.62 -9.00
C GLN A 225 -12.01 -7.61 -8.46
N LEU A 226 -10.73 -7.21 -8.40
CA LEU A 226 -9.64 -8.02 -7.86
C LEU A 226 -9.30 -7.66 -6.41
N GLY A 227 -10.02 -6.72 -5.78
CA GLY A 227 -9.70 -6.21 -4.45
C GLY A 227 -8.44 -5.33 -4.41
N LEU A 228 -8.01 -4.81 -5.56
CA LEU A 228 -6.86 -3.90 -5.65
C LEU A 228 -7.33 -2.45 -5.48
N PHE A 229 -6.56 -1.65 -4.74
CA PHE A 229 -6.74 -0.21 -4.62
C PHE A 229 -6.41 0.51 -5.94
N GLY A 230 -5.50 -0.06 -6.72
CA GLY A 230 -5.15 0.45 -8.04
C GLY A 230 -4.12 -0.42 -8.74
N ALA A 231 -3.80 -0.07 -9.97
CA ALA A 231 -2.62 -0.60 -10.65
C ALA A 231 -2.03 0.45 -11.60
N ARG A 232 -0.73 0.38 -11.83
CA ARG A 232 0.00 1.30 -12.72
C ARG A 232 0.85 0.54 -13.69
N VAL A 233 0.86 0.99 -14.94
CA VAL A 233 1.68 0.47 -16.01
C VAL A 233 2.80 1.45 -16.28
N SER A 234 4.03 0.95 -16.35
CA SER A 234 5.20 1.68 -16.82
C SER A 234 5.88 0.86 -17.91
N THR A 235 6.31 1.52 -18.98
CA THR A 235 6.90 0.86 -20.15
C THR A 235 8.25 1.48 -20.49
N ARG A 236 9.14 0.67 -21.08
CA ARG A 236 10.46 1.12 -21.53
C ARG A 236 10.94 0.28 -22.72
N PRO A 237 11.49 0.89 -23.78
CA PRO A 237 12.15 0.14 -24.84
C PRO A 237 13.44 -0.52 -24.32
N LEU A 238 13.65 -1.79 -24.65
CA LEU A 238 14.94 -2.48 -24.51
C LEU A 238 15.51 -2.75 -25.92
N VAL A 239 16.75 -3.23 -25.95
CA VAL A 239 17.43 -3.62 -27.21
C VAL A 239 16.66 -4.72 -27.95
N ASP A 240 16.13 -5.70 -27.23
CA ASP A 240 15.49 -6.90 -27.80
C ASP A 240 13.95 -6.89 -27.71
N GLY A 241 13.34 -5.73 -27.47
CA GLY A 241 11.89 -5.56 -27.36
C GLY A 241 11.47 -4.72 -26.15
N PRO A 242 10.16 -4.50 -25.92
CA PRO A 242 9.69 -3.67 -24.82
C PRO A 242 9.69 -4.39 -23.45
N LEU A 243 9.96 -3.62 -22.41
CA LEU A 243 9.64 -3.95 -21.02
C LEU A 243 8.32 -3.27 -20.66
N MET A 244 7.38 -4.02 -20.09
CA MET A 244 6.20 -3.48 -19.42
C MET A 244 6.14 -4.00 -17.98
N VAL A 245 5.97 -3.10 -17.03
CA VAL A 245 5.82 -3.44 -15.61
C VAL A 245 4.45 -2.94 -15.15
N LEU A 246 3.65 -3.85 -14.61
CA LEU A 246 2.38 -3.55 -13.97
C LEU A 246 2.56 -3.63 -12.45
N ARG A 247 2.54 -2.50 -11.77
CA ARG A 247 2.53 -2.42 -10.30
C ARG A 247 1.12 -2.58 -9.78
N LEU A 248 0.90 -3.57 -8.91
CA LEU A 248 -0.37 -3.81 -8.24
C LEU A 248 -0.36 -3.08 -6.89
N LEU A 249 -1.33 -2.19 -6.69
CA LEU A 249 -1.53 -1.48 -5.43
C LEU A 249 -2.64 -2.21 -4.66
N SER A 250 -2.25 -3.11 -3.77
CA SER A 250 -3.17 -3.84 -2.91
C SER A 250 -3.42 -3.09 -1.59
N ASP A 251 -4.66 -3.09 -1.11
CA ASP A 251 -4.95 -2.71 0.28
C ASP A 251 -4.63 -3.89 1.21
N ASP A 252 -3.34 -4.07 1.53
CA ASP A 252 -2.90 -5.11 2.46
C ASP A 252 -3.34 -4.78 3.90
N LYS A 253 -4.47 -5.36 4.29
CA LYS A 253 -5.04 -5.27 5.64
C LYS A 253 -4.38 -6.19 6.65
N SER A 254 -3.42 -7.03 6.27
CA SER A 254 -2.75 -7.97 7.19
C SER A 254 -1.78 -7.29 8.16
N LYS A 255 -1.28 -6.10 7.80
CA LYS A 255 -0.35 -5.32 8.62
C LYS A 255 -0.90 -3.93 8.87
N GLN A 256 -1.38 -3.74 10.09
CA GLN A 256 -2.05 -2.50 10.51
C GLN A 256 -1.33 -1.80 11.65
N THR A 257 -0.37 -2.45 12.31
CA THR A 257 0.43 -1.87 13.39
C THR A 257 1.92 -1.81 13.03
N LEU A 258 2.66 -0.92 13.69
CA LEU A 258 4.13 -0.87 13.57
C LEU A 258 4.79 -2.18 14.02
N LYS A 259 4.16 -2.92 14.94
CA LYS A 259 4.62 -4.24 15.36
C LYS A 259 4.51 -5.25 14.21
N ASP A 260 3.39 -5.25 13.47
CA ASP A 260 3.17 -6.15 12.33
C ASP A 260 4.12 -5.85 11.17
N LEU A 261 4.50 -4.57 11.01
CA LEU A 261 5.55 -4.16 10.07
C LEU A 261 6.94 -4.65 10.49
N GLY A 262 7.12 -4.99 11.77
CA GLY A 262 8.35 -5.55 12.31
C GLY A 262 9.26 -4.56 13.02
N PHE A 263 8.75 -3.40 13.44
CA PHE A 263 9.53 -2.47 14.28
C PHE A 263 9.73 -3.04 15.69
N LEU A 264 10.90 -2.75 16.28
CA LEU A 264 11.19 -3.14 17.67
C LEU A 264 10.38 -2.29 18.66
N PRO A 265 10.09 -2.78 19.88
CA PRO A 265 9.33 -2.00 20.88
C PRO A 265 9.90 -0.60 21.16
N VAL A 266 11.23 -0.47 21.23
CA VAL A 266 11.91 0.83 21.40
C VAL A 266 11.69 1.77 20.22
N GLN A 267 11.73 1.24 18.99
CA GLN A 267 11.48 1.99 17.76
C GLN A 267 10.02 2.43 17.65
N ILE A 268 9.09 1.55 18.03
CA ILE A 268 7.66 1.88 18.13
C ILE A 268 7.47 3.03 19.12
N GLY A 269 8.12 2.96 20.29
CA GLY A 269 8.08 4.04 21.29
C GLY A 269 8.59 5.37 20.75
N GLN A 270 9.69 5.34 20.00
CA GLN A 270 10.25 6.52 19.34
C GLN A 270 9.32 7.09 18.27
N ILE A 271 8.79 6.27 17.36
CA ILE A 271 7.84 6.70 16.32
C ILE A 271 6.57 7.29 16.94
N ARG A 272 5.99 6.63 17.96
CA ARG A 272 4.82 7.14 18.67
C ARG A 272 5.10 8.47 19.37
N ARG A 273 6.31 8.67 19.89
CA ARG A 273 6.71 9.97 20.45
C ARG A 273 6.71 11.06 19.38
N LEU A 274 7.28 10.78 18.21
CA LEU A 274 7.32 11.72 17.08
C LEU A 274 5.91 12.10 16.61
N CYS A 275 5.02 11.11 16.47
CA CYS A 275 3.62 11.31 16.07
C CYS A 275 2.79 12.14 17.07
N ARG A 276 3.21 12.22 18.34
CA ARG A 276 2.52 13.01 19.37
C ARG A 276 2.96 14.46 19.43
N LEU A 277 3.98 14.85 18.67
CA LEU A 277 4.41 16.24 18.64
C LEU A 277 3.33 17.10 17.97
N PRO A 278 3.09 18.32 18.49
CA PRO A 278 2.11 19.23 17.89
C PRO A 278 2.56 19.70 16.51
N TYR A 279 3.86 19.86 16.31
CA TYR A 279 4.48 20.33 15.08
C TYR A 279 5.81 19.63 14.79
N GLY A 280 6.32 19.89 13.60
CA GLY A 280 7.65 19.46 13.15
C GLY A 280 7.57 18.48 11.98
N VAL A 281 8.71 18.29 11.32
CA VAL A 281 8.86 17.46 10.13
C VAL A 281 9.44 16.10 10.53
N ASN A 282 8.80 15.04 10.05
CA ASN A 282 9.22 13.66 10.22
C ASN A 282 9.36 12.99 8.85
N PHE A 283 10.52 12.40 8.59
CA PHE A 283 10.76 11.68 7.34
C PHE A 283 10.79 10.17 7.55
N ILE A 284 10.09 9.43 6.69
CA ILE A 284 10.32 8.01 6.48
C ILE A 284 11.16 7.85 5.22
N THR A 285 12.31 7.23 5.36
CA THR A 285 13.37 7.22 4.35
C THR A 285 13.81 5.82 4.02
N GLY A 286 14.47 5.67 2.88
CA GLY A 286 14.93 4.37 2.37
C GLY A 286 14.84 4.29 0.85
N PRO A 287 15.44 3.25 0.25
CA PRO A 287 15.39 3.04 -1.19
C PRO A 287 13.97 2.74 -1.69
N THR A 288 13.80 2.64 -3.00
CA THR A 288 12.55 2.18 -3.61
C THR A 288 12.21 0.77 -3.12
N GLY A 289 10.93 0.51 -2.83
CA GLY A 289 10.49 -0.79 -2.33
C GLY A 289 10.83 -1.06 -0.85
N SER A 290 11.34 -0.08 -0.11
CA SER A 290 11.64 -0.24 1.32
C SER A 290 10.41 -0.21 2.23
N GLY A 291 9.21 -0.02 1.69
CA GLY A 291 7.95 0.00 2.46
C GLY A 291 7.59 1.35 3.08
N LYS A 292 8.21 2.47 2.66
CA LYS A 292 8.00 3.82 3.24
C LYS A 292 6.52 4.19 3.30
N SER A 293 5.83 4.10 2.17
CA SER A 293 4.42 4.48 2.05
C SER A 293 3.50 3.59 2.90
N LYS A 294 3.85 2.30 3.10
CA LYS A 294 3.09 1.41 3.99
C LYS A 294 3.30 1.77 5.46
N THR A 295 4.53 2.11 5.87
CA THR A 295 4.79 2.62 7.24
C THR A 295 4.08 3.96 7.46
N LEU A 296 4.09 4.84 6.45
CA LEU A 296 3.39 6.12 6.49
C LEU A 296 1.88 5.92 6.63
N GLN A 297 1.31 4.98 5.86
CA GLN A 297 -0.10 4.60 5.96
C GLN A 297 -0.48 4.10 7.35
N VAL A 298 0.31 3.18 7.91
CA VAL A 298 0.08 2.68 9.27
C VAL A 298 0.15 3.81 10.29
N ASN A 299 1.12 4.72 10.19
CA ASN A 299 1.24 5.86 11.09
C ASN A 299 0.05 6.82 10.99
N ILE A 300 -0.37 7.19 9.78
CA ILE A 300 -1.52 8.08 9.56
C ILE A 300 -2.81 7.45 10.09
N ASN A 301 -3.04 6.16 9.82
CA ASN A 301 -4.24 5.48 10.31
C ASN A 301 -4.24 5.36 11.84
N LEU A 302 -3.09 5.08 12.45
CA LEU A 302 -2.94 5.09 13.92
C LEU A 302 -3.24 6.48 14.49
N LEU A 303 -2.72 7.55 13.87
CA LEU A 303 -2.98 8.93 14.27
C LEU A 303 -4.47 9.28 14.18
N SER A 304 -5.11 8.97 13.05
CA SER A 304 -6.54 9.20 12.84
C SER A 304 -7.41 8.48 13.89
N ASN A 305 -7.07 7.23 14.20
CA ASN A 305 -7.74 6.45 15.23
C ASN A 305 -7.50 6.99 16.65
N GLU A 306 -6.27 7.40 16.98
CA GLU A 306 -5.93 7.98 18.27
C GLU A 306 -6.64 9.32 18.49
N THR A 307 -6.80 10.14 17.45
CA THR A 307 -7.46 11.45 17.54
C THR A 307 -8.98 11.36 17.43
N ARG A 308 -9.53 10.22 16.99
CA ARG A 308 -10.99 10.01 16.83
C ARG A 308 -11.64 11.09 15.95
N GLY A 309 -10.95 11.50 14.89
CA GLY A 309 -11.43 12.54 13.96
C GLY A 309 -11.35 13.98 14.49
N THR A 310 -10.75 14.21 15.67
CA THR A 310 -10.58 15.59 16.22
C THR A 310 -9.42 16.36 15.62
N ARG A 311 -8.58 15.71 14.79
CA ARG A 311 -7.49 16.36 14.04
C ARG A 311 -7.70 16.19 12.55
N HIS A 312 -7.60 17.28 11.81
CA HIS A 312 -7.68 17.29 10.35
C HIS A 312 -6.35 16.82 9.75
N ILE A 313 -6.37 15.63 9.13
CA ILE A 313 -5.22 15.05 8.44
C ILE A 313 -5.42 15.22 6.94
N LEU A 314 -4.50 15.90 6.27
CA LEU A 314 -4.55 16.18 4.84
C LEU A 314 -3.31 15.63 4.15
N THR A 315 -3.49 14.93 3.02
CA THR A 315 -2.38 14.37 2.24
C THR A 315 -2.36 14.88 0.79
N VAL A 316 -1.15 15.08 0.27
CA VAL A 316 -0.89 15.32 -1.15
C VAL A 316 0.10 14.28 -1.65
N GLU A 317 -0.31 13.46 -2.61
CA GLU A 317 0.46 12.31 -3.09
C GLU A 317 0.54 12.29 -4.62
N ASP A 318 1.68 11.85 -5.16
CA ASP A 318 1.89 11.73 -6.60
C ASP A 318 2.33 10.31 -6.99
N PRO A 319 1.39 9.43 -7.34
CA PRO A 319 -0.03 9.40 -6.93
C PRO A 319 -0.24 8.62 -5.62
N PRO A 320 -1.46 8.64 -5.04
CA PRO A 320 -1.84 7.81 -3.90
C PRO A 320 -1.49 6.32 -4.06
N GLU A 321 -0.85 5.74 -3.05
CA GLU A 321 -0.41 4.32 -3.07
C GLU A 321 -1.28 3.38 -2.25
N TYR A 322 -1.78 3.85 -1.10
CA TYR A 322 -2.61 3.09 -0.16
C TYR A 322 -3.80 3.93 0.28
N PRO A 323 -4.94 3.31 0.64
CA PRO A 323 -6.01 4.03 1.29
C PRO A 323 -5.57 4.52 2.67
N LEU A 324 -5.86 5.78 2.97
CA LEU A 324 -5.56 6.45 4.23
C LEU A 324 -6.85 6.90 4.92
N LEU A 325 -6.87 6.82 6.25
CA LEU A 325 -7.90 7.44 7.09
C LEU A 325 -7.64 8.95 7.24
N ALA A 326 -7.60 9.65 6.11
CA ALA A 326 -7.28 11.06 5.99
C ALA A 326 -7.98 11.66 4.76
N ASN A 327 -8.01 12.99 4.67
CA ASN A 327 -8.41 13.69 3.46
C ASN A 327 -7.28 13.57 2.43
N GLN A 328 -7.33 12.50 1.64
CA GLN A 328 -6.28 12.09 0.71
C GLN A 328 -6.50 12.68 -0.69
N SER A 329 -5.54 13.48 -1.16
CA SER A 329 -5.60 14.12 -2.47
C SER A 329 -4.45 13.71 -3.38
N PRO A 330 -4.72 13.31 -4.64
CA PRO A 330 -3.66 13.22 -5.64
C PRO A 330 -3.19 14.61 -6.04
N LYS A 331 -1.89 14.78 -6.25
CA LYS A 331 -1.33 15.96 -6.89
C LYS A 331 -1.76 15.97 -8.36
N SER A 332 -2.26 17.10 -8.86
CA SER A 332 -2.58 17.21 -10.29
C SER A 332 -1.30 17.20 -11.15
N PRO A 333 -1.32 16.65 -12.38
CA PRO A 333 -0.16 16.69 -13.28
C PRO A 333 0.34 18.11 -13.57
N GLU A 334 -0.57 19.09 -13.65
CA GLU A 334 -0.27 20.49 -13.97
C GLU A 334 0.10 21.33 -12.74
N GLU A 335 -0.19 20.82 -11.54
CA GLU A 335 0.09 21.49 -10.27
C GLU A 335 1.55 21.25 -9.85
N THR A 336 2.23 22.24 -9.29
CA THR A 336 3.56 22.04 -8.70
C THR A 336 3.46 21.61 -7.23
N TRP A 337 4.50 21.02 -6.65
CA TRP A 337 4.48 20.64 -5.23
C TRP A 337 4.27 21.84 -4.30
N GLU A 338 4.85 22.98 -4.65
CA GLU A 338 4.72 24.24 -3.93
C GLU A 338 3.27 24.74 -3.96
N GLN A 339 2.58 24.63 -5.10
CA GLN A 339 1.17 24.99 -5.23
C GLN A 339 0.28 24.09 -4.36
N ALA A 340 0.48 22.78 -4.45
CA ALA A 340 -0.31 21.81 -3.68
C ALA A 340 -0.13 22.01 -2.16
N ILE A 341 1.11 22.27 -1.73
CA ILE A 341 1.45 22.49 -0.32
C ILE A 341 0.95 23.87 0.16
N ALA A 342 1.06 24.90 -0.65
CA ALA A 342 0.50 26.22 -0.30
C ALA A 342 -1.03 26.18 -0.17
N ASN A 343 -1.69 25.37 -1.00
CA ASN A 343 -3.13 25.12 -0.90
C ASN A 343 -3.47 24.35 0.38
N SER A 344 -2.75 23.26 0.69
CA SER A 344 -3.05 22.44 1.88
C SER A 344 -2.99 23.25 3.18
N LEU A 345 -2.06 24.21 3.29
CA LEU A 345 -1.95 25.11 4.45
C LEU A 345 -3.16 26.04 4.64
N ARG A 346 -4.02 26.22 3.63
CA ARG A 346 -5.24 27.04 3.71
C ARG A 346 -6.50 26.23 3.99
N LEU A 347 -6.37 24.91 4.14
CA LEU A 347 -7.48 24.00 4.36
C LEU A 347 -7.65 23.64 5.85
N ASP A 348 -7.13 24.47 6.76
CA ASP A 348 -7.18 24.25 8.22
C ASP A 348 -6.65 22.85 8.64
N PRO A 349 -5.44 22.43 8.20
CA PRO A 349 -4.89 21.13 8.56
C PRO A 349 -4.30 21.15 9.98
N ASP A 350 -4.33 20.01 10.68
CA ASP A 350 -3.53 19.77 11.89
C ASP A 350 -2.28 18.96 11.59
N ILE A 351 -2.40 18.03 10.63
CA ILE A 351 -1.36 17.10 10.22
C ILE A 351 -1.31 17.10 8.70
N LEU A 352 -0.11 17.26 8.16
CA LEU A 352 0.17 17.26 6.74
C LEU A 352 0.98 16.03 6.37
N MET A 353 0.60 15.39 5.27
CA MET A 353 1.38 14.32 4.69
C MET A 353 1.69 14.62 3.22
N TYR A 354 2.97 14.63 2.87
CA TYR A 354 3.42 14.79 1.49
C TYR A 354 4.06 13.50 1.02
N GLY A 355 3.59 12.94 -0.10
CA GLY A 355 3.98 11.61 -0.56
C GLY A 355 5.49 11.41 -0.65
N GLU A 356 6.21 12.37 -1.26
CA GLU A 356 7.66 12.34 -1.37
C GLU A 356 8.23 13.76 -1.55
N VAL A 357 9.38 14.01 -0.91
CA VAL A 357 10.19 15.21 -1.15
C VAL A 357 11.35 14.85 -2.07
N ARG A 358 11.42 15.46 -3.26
CA ARG A 358 12.38 15.13 -4.33
C ARG A 358 13.37 16.23 -4.65
N ASP A 359 12.98 17.47 -4.44
CA ASP A 359 13.68 18.68 -4.85
C ASP A 359 13.64 19.74 -3.75
N LEU A 360 14.37 20.84 -3.95
CA LEU A 360 14.43 21.95 -2.99
C LEU A 360 13.04 22.50 -2.68
N ALA A 361 12.18 22.58 -3.68
CA ALA A 361 10.92 23.28 -3.53
C ALA A 361 9.90 22.47 -2.71
N SER A 362 9.82 21.15 -2.96
CA SER A 362 9.10 20.22 -2.07
C SER A 362 9.71 20.18 -0.65
N CYS A 363 11.03 20.33 -0.49
CA CYS A 363 11.66 20.46 0.83
C CYS A 363 11.21 21.72 1.57
N ILE A 364 11.35 22.89 0.93
CA ILE A 364 10.97 24.19 1.50
C ILE A 364 9.52 24.14 1.96
N ALA A 365 8.66 23.57 1.11
CA ALA A 365 7.25 23.46 1.38
C ALA A 365 6.93 22.53 2.57
N ALA A 366 7.60 21.37 2.68
CA ALA A 366 7.48 20.49 3.84
C ALA A 366 7.95 21.17 5.15
N PHE A 367 9.09 21.87 5.11
CA PHE A 367 9.63 22.60 6.26
C PHE A 367 8.76 23.81 6.64
N SER A 368 8.15 24.48 5.67
CA SER A 368 7.24 25.61 5.91
C SER A 368 5.99 25.16 6.69
N GLY A 369 5.47 23.95 6.41
CA GLY A 369 4.39 23.36 7.22
C GLY A 369 4.82 23.16 8.68
N GLY A 370 6.03 22.65 8.91
CA GLY A 370 6.59 22.49 10.25
C GLY A 370 6.78 23.83 10.99
N LEU A 371 7.30 24.84 10.30
CA LEU A 371 7.52 26.20 10.85
C LEU A 371 6.21 26.91 11.19
N THR A 372 5.13 26.59 10.49
CA THR A 372 3.79 27.16 10.74
C THR A 372 3.00 26.39 11.81
N GLY A 373 3.64 25.44 12.51
CA GLY A 373 3.05 24.76 13.65
C GLY A 373 2.30 23.46 13.31
N HIS A 374 2.51 22.90 12.13
CA HIS A 374 1.89 21.64 11.73
C HIS A 374 2.82 20.45 11.93
N LEU A 375 2.25 19.29 12.22
CA LEU A 375 2.98 18.02 12.14
C LEU A 375 3.03 17.58 10.69
N VAL A 376 4.23 17.50 10.12
CA VAL A 376 4.45 17.11 8.72
C VAL A 376 5.09 15.74 8.66
N LEU A 377 4.50 14.82 7.90
CA LEU A 377 5.08 13.52 7.58
C LEU A 377 5.37 13.45 6.08
N SER A 378 6.55 12.97 5.71
CA SER A 378 6.88 12.77 4.30
C SER A 378 7.89 11.66 4.09
N THR A 379 8.24 11.40 2.84
CA THR A 379 9.27 10.43 2.47
C THR A 379 10.45 11.04 1.73
N LEU A 380 11.62 10.43 1.89
CA LEU A 380 12.85 10.81 1.20
C LEU A 380 13.66 9.56 0.82
N HIS A 381 14.39 9.62 -0.28
CA HIS A 381 15.24 8.52 -0.73
C HIS A 381 16.68 8.69 -0.22
N THR A 382 17.00 8.00 0.88
CA THR A 382 18.37 7.93 1.43
C THR A 382 18.68 6.54 1.99
N ASN A 383 19.97 6.23 2.09
CA ASN A 383 20.43 4.90 2.50
C ASN A 383 20.46 4.68 4.02
N ASN A 384 20.56 5.77 4.80
CA ASN A 384 20.53 5.74 6.26
C ASN A 384 19.94 7.04 6.82
N ALA A 385 19.58 7.04 8.11
CA ALA A 385 18.90 8.17 8.75
C ALA A 385 19.75 9.46 8.71
N VAL A 386 21.03 9.40 9.08
CA VAL A 386 21.92 10.57 9.17
C VAL A 386 22.20 11.18 7.79
N ALA A 387 22.33 10.36 6.75
CA ALA A 387 22.50 10.81 5.37
C ALA A 387 21.30 11.65 4.85
N SER A 388 20.13 11.52 5.49
CA SER A 388 18.96 12.35 5.17
C SER A 388 19.20 13.82 5.47
N LEU A 389 19.93 14.15 6.54
CA LEU A 389 20.29 15.55 6.82
C LEU A 389 21.20 16.11 5.74
N GLN A 390 22.24 15.36 5.35
CA GLN A 390 23.14 15.79 4.28
C GLN A 390 22.40 15.94 2.96
N ARG A 391 21.51 15.00 2.62
CA ARG A 391 20.71 15.07 1.39
C ARG A 391 19.81 16.31 1.34
N LEU A 392 19.21 16.71 2.46
CA LEU A 392 18.44 17.95 2.55
C LEU A 392 19.31 19.19 2.28
N ILE A 393 20.51 19.23 2.86
CA ILE A 393 21.49 20.30 2.65
C ILE A 393 21.96 20.34 1.19
N ASP A 394 22.25 19.18 0.59
CA ASP A 394 22.68 19.06 -0.81
C ASP A 394 21.59 19.49 -1.80
N MET A 395 20.32 19.39 -1.42
CA MET A 395 19.20 19.94 -2.20
C MET A 395 19.10 21.47 -2.09
N GLY A 396 19.83 22.10 -1.18
CA GLY A 396 19.87 23.56 -0.98
C GLY A 396 19.10 24.04 0.26
N MET A 397 18.67 23.14 1.16
CA MET A 397 18.07 23.56 2.42
C MET A 397 19.11 24.21 3.34
N ASP A 398 18.70 25.27 4.04
CA ASP A 398 19.54 25.92 5.04
C ASP A 398 19.86 24.95 6.18
N ILE A 399 21.16 24.80 6.48
CA ILE A 399 21.65 23.91 7.53
C ILE A 399 21.06 24.24 8.90
N SER A 400 20.75 25.52 9.18
CA SER A 400 20.11 25.94 10.42
C SER A 400 18.71 25.34 10.59
N LEU A 401 17.93 25.23 9.51
CA LEU A 401 16.61 24.61 9.52
C LEU A 401 16.72 23.08 9.63
N VAL A 402 17.61 22.47 8.85
CA VAL A 402 17.81 21.01 8.83
C VAL A 402 18.33 20.50 10.18
N THR A 403 19.11 21.31 10.89
CA THR A 403 19.72 20.94 12.17
C THR A 403 19.02 21.55 13.38
N ASP A 404 17.83 22.11 13.20
CA ASP A 404 16.95 22.47 14.30
C ASP A 404 16.19 21.22 14.78
N PRO A 405 16.47 20.70 15.99
CA PRO A 405 15.82 19.49 16.50
C PRO A 405 14.32 19.67 16.82
N ALA A 406 13.84 20.90 16.95
CA ALA A 406 12.41 21.19 17.13
C ALA A 406 11.66 21.23 15.78
N LEU A 407 12.36 21.52 14.69
CA LEU A 407 11.80 21.54 13.34
C LEU A 407 11.90 20.18 12.66
N LEU A 408 13.11 19.65 12.45
CA LEU A 408 13.32 18.29 11.95
C LEU A 408 13.33 17.33 13.14
N THR A 409 12.15 16.83 13.52
CA THR A 409 11.96 16.13 14.80
C THR A 409 12.38 14.67 14.79
N GLY A 410 12.30 14.00 13.64
CA GLY A 410 12.74 12.63 13.52
C GLY A 410 12.87 12.10 12.10
N ILE A 411 13.72 11.08 11.95
CA ILE A 411 13.99 10.40 10.69
C ILE A 411 13.94 8.90 10.95
N VAL A 412 13.06 8.20 10.23
CA VAL A 412 13.01 6.74 10.17
C VAL A 412 13.68 6.34 8.87
N ASN A 413 14.70 5.48 8.88
CA ASN A 413 15.24 4.89 7.65
C ASN A 413 14.99 3.40 7.65
N GLN A 414 14.38 2.85 6.59
CA GLN A 414 13.98 1.45 6.56
C GLN A 414 14.34 0.71 5.28
N SER A 415 14.32 -0.61 5.37
CA SER A 415 14.39 -1.58 4.27
C SER A 415 13.52 -2.79 4.61
N LEU A 416 13.14 -3.60 3.61
CA LEU A 416 12.34 -4.80 3.82
C LEU A 416 13.18 -6.05 3.57
N LEU A 417 13.11 -7.01 4.48
CA LEU A 417 13.70 -8.34 4.31
C LEU A 417 12.60 -9.40 4.28
N PRO A 418 12.72 -10.44 3.43
CA PRO A 418 11.79 -11.55 3.44
C PRO A 418 11.96 -12.40 4.71
N VAL A 419 10.83 -12.85 5.28
CA VAL A 419 10.79 -13.68 6.49
C VAL A 419 10.76 -15.15 6.09
N LEU A 420 11.68 -15.92 6.65
CA LEU A 420 11.81 -17.36 6.45
C LEU A 420 10.52 -18.10 6.78
N CYS A 421 10.21 -19.11 5.98
CA CYS A 421 9.14 -20.03 6.29
C CYS A 421 9.51 -20.92 7.48
N GLU A 422 8.71 -20.86 8.55
CA GLU A 422 8.94 -21.65 9.76
C GLU A 422 8.90 -23.17 9.52
N HIS A 423 8.18 -23.62 8.48
CA HIS A 423 8.02 -25.04 8.16
C HIS A 423 9.16 -25.66 7.36
N CYS A 424 9.92 -24.87 6.60
CA CYS A 424 10.97 -25.40 5.74
C CYS A 424 12.36 -24.78 5.96
N ARG A 425 12.49 -23.76 6.82
CA ARG A 425 13.80 -23.18 7.15
C ARG A 425 14.76 -24.24 7.69
N LYS A 426 16.03 -24.14 7.30
CA LYS A 426 17.09 -25.11 7.63
C LYS A 426 18.00 -24.53 8.72
N PRO A 427 18.37 -25.26 9.78
CA PRO A 427 19.36 -24.77 10.74
C PRO A 427 20.72 -24.54 10.06
N ALA A 428 21.32 -23.36 10.23
CA ALA A 428 22.55 -23.01 9.54
C ALA A 428 23.75 -23.90 9.95
N LYS A 429 23.80 -24.31 11.23
CA LYS A 429 24.86 -25.18 11.78
C LYS A 429 25.02 -26.50 11.00
N ASP A 430 23.94 -27.00 10.40
CA ASP A 430 23.91 -28.29 9.70
C ASP A 430 24.17 -28.10 8.19
N HIS A 431 24.30 -26.86 7.71
CA HIS A 431 24.38 -26.47 6.30
C HIS A 431 25.43 -25.36 6.08
N LEU A 432 26.52 -25.37 6.85
CA LEU A 432 27.57 -24.35 6.74
C LEU A 432 28.33 -24.41 5.41
N ASP A 433 28.33 -25.57 4.78
CA ASP A 433 28.87 -25.82 3.44
C ASP A 433 28.10 -25.09 2.32
N GLU A 434 26.84 -24.69 2.56
CA GLU A 434 26.07 -23.84 1.64
C GLU A 434 26.40 -22.35 1.76
N LEU A 435 27.21 -21.96 2.76
CA LEU A 435 27.54 -20.57 3.04
C LEU A 435 28.95 -20.23 2.54
N ASP A 436 29.10 -19.01 2.05
CA ASP A 436 30.41 -18.45 1.74
C ASP A 436 31.29 -18.39 3.01
N SER A 437 32.58 -18.72 2.89
CA SER A 437 33.49 -18.79 4.03
C SER A 437 33.64 -17.47 4.77
N ASP A 438 33.57 -16.34 4.06
CA ASP A 438 33.68 -15.02 4.66
C ASP A 438 32.40 -14.70 5.43
N LEU A 439 31.24 -15.10 4.91
CA LEU A 439 29.97 -14.98 5.64
C LEU A 439 29.98 -15.82 6.92
N VAL A 440 30.46 -17.07 6.86
CA VAL A 440 30.58 -17.92 8.06
C VAL A 440 31.47 -17.26 9.11
N ALA A 441 32.64 -16.75 8.72
CA ALA A 441 33.56 -16.06 9.61
C ALA A 441 32.91 -14.83 10.27
N ARG A 442 32.19 -14.00 9.49
CA ARG A 442 31.43 -12.85 10.03
C ARG A 442 30.37 -13.31 11.02
N LEU A 443 29.57 -14.32 10.68
CA LEU A 443 28.51 -14.82 11.54
C LEU A 443 29.03 -15.35 12.87
N GLN A 444 30.17 -16.07 12.87
CA GLN A 444 30.82 -16.57 14.09
C GLN A 444 31.26 -15.45 15.04
N LEU A 445 31.70 -14.31 14.49
CA LEU A 445 32.09 -13.14 15.29
C LEU A 445 30.88 -12.38 15.82
N LEU A 446 29.82 -12.27 15.02
CA LEU A 446 28.66 -11.46 15.35
C LEU A 446 27.64 -12.20 16.21
N THR A 447 27.54 -13.53 16.11
CA THR A 447 26.48 -14.28 16.77
C THR A 447 26.74 -15.79 16.86
N LYS A 448 25.80 -16.52 17.48
CA LYS A 448 25.84 -17.97 17.62
C LYS A 448 25.21 -18.61 16.40
N ILE A 449 25.96 -19.46 15.69
CA ILE A 449 25.49 -20.14 14.48
C ILE A 449 24.23 -20.97 14.76
N GLU A 450 24.08 -21.50 15.97
CA GLU A 450 22.96 -22.36 16.39
C GLU A 450 21.61 -21.63 16.37
N GLU A 451 21.61 -20.29 16.45
CA GLU A 451 20.42 -19.45 16.43
C GLU A 451 20.01 -19.05 14.99
N ILE A 452 20.84 -19.36 14.00
CA ILE A 452 20.66 -18.94 12.61
C ILE A 452 19.94 -20.02 11.81
N TYR A 453 19.02 -19.56 10.95
CA TYR A 453 18.33 -20.39 9.98
C TYR A 453 18.57 -19.87 8.56
N LEU A 454 18.55 -20.77 7.60
CA LEU A 454 18.69 -20.52 6.17
C LEU A 454 17.35 -20.79 5.46
N GLN A 455 17.21 -20.20 4.29
CA GLN A 455 16.13 -20.49 3.34
C GLN A 455 16.18 -21.98 2.99
N GLY A 456 15.06 -22.67 3.21
CA GLY A 456 14.88 -24.03 2.72
C GLY A 456 14.33 -24.06 1.31
N ASP A 457 14.18 -25.27 0.76
CA ASP A 457 13.82 -25.52 -0.64
C ASP A 457 12.38 -25.11 -1.00
N GLY A 458 11.59 -24.70 0.01
CA GLY A 458 10.20 -24.32 -0.13
C GLY A 458 9.24 -25.48 0.18
N CYS A 459 8.05 -25.13 0.66
CA CYS A 459 7.00 -26.08 1.00
C CYS A 459 5.61 -25.51 0.64
N LYS A 460 4.55 -26.30 0.91
CA LYS A 460 3.16 -25.89 0.64
C LYS A 460 2.77 -24.60 1.36
N HIS A 461 3.27 -24.37 2.58
CA HIS A 461 2.94 -23.17 3.37
C HIS A 461 3.49 -21.87 2.75
N CYS A 462 4.70 -21.92 2.19
CA CYS A 462 5.31 -20.77 1.52
C CYS A 462 5.16 -20.83 -0.01
N ARG A 463 4.31 -21.72 -0.54
CA ARG A 463 4.09 -21.91 -1.98
C ARG A 463 5.41 -22.09 -2.75
N MET A 464 6.30 -22.91 -2.20
CA MET A 464 7.63 -23.21 -2.75
C MET A 464 8.62 -22.04 -2.81
N LEU A 465 8.36 -20.91 -2.13
CA LEU A 465 9.26 -19.75 -2.14
C LEU A 465 10.37 -19.77 -1.08
N GLY A 466 10.17 -20.50 0.02
CA GLY A 466 11.02 -20.43 1.22
C GLY A 466 10.74 -19.24 2.14
N PHE A 467 9.84 -18.33 1.75
CA PHE A 467 9.44 -17.13 2.51
C PHE A 467 7.93 -16.97 2.59
N THR A 468 7.43 -16.35 3.66
CA THR A 468 5.98 -16.16 3.88
C THR A 468 5.55 -14.70 3.85
N THR A 469 6.44 -13.78 4.23
CA THR A 469 6.13 -12.35 4.31
C THR A 469 7.39 -11.50 4.24
N ARG A 470 7.26 -10.19 4.44
CA ARG A 470 8.38 -9.25 4.60
C ARG A 470 8.33 -8.56 5.95
N THR A 471 9.47 -8.14 6.47
CA THR A 471 9.56 -7.39 7.73
C THR A 471 10.51 -6.21 7.58
N ALA A 472 10.22 -5.10 8.25
CA ALA A 472 11.00 -3.88 8.18
C ALA A 472 12.24 -3.98 9.08
N VAL A 473 13.41 -3.69 8.53
CA VAL A 473 14.61 -3.39 9.31
C VAL A 473 14.86 -1.90 9.19
N ALA A 474 15.00 -1.23 10.33
CA ALA A 474 14.92 0.22 10.39
C ALA A 474 15.84 0.85 11.44
N GLU A 475 16.22 2.09 11.17
CA GLU A 475 16.84 3.08 12.04
C GLU A 475 15.78 4.11 12.42
N VAL A 476 15.66 4.45 13.70
CA VAL A 476 14.78 5.53 14.16
C VAL A 476 15.61 6.55 14.91
N LEU A 477 15.88 7.68 14.25
CA LEU A 477 16.62 8.80 14.77
C LEU A 477 15.62 9.85 15.27
N VAL A 478 15.55 10.03 16.59
CA VAL A 478 14.86 11.17 17.20
C VAL A 478 15.86 12.30 17.37
N SER A 479 15.54 13.46 16.82
CA SER A 479 16.45 14.60 16.85
C SER A 479 16.64 15.14 18.26
N THR A 480 17.90 15.46 18.60
CA THR A 480 18.24 16.10 19.87
C THR A 480 19.23 17.24 19.62
N HIS A 481 19.25 18.22 20.52
CA HIS A 481 20.23 19.29 20.45
C HIS A 481 21.67 18.77 20.42
N GLY A 482 21.98 17.75 21.24
CA GLY A 482 23.31 17.12 21.27
C GLY A 482 23.70 16.51 19.92
N PHE A 483 22.81 15.70 19.33
CA PHE A 483 23.04 15.10 18.02
C PHE A 483 23.23 16.16 16.92
N MET A 484 22.33 17.15 16.86
CA MET A 484 22.37 18.19 15.82
C MET A 484 23.62 19.08 15.94
N LYS A 485 24.07 19.35 17.18
CA LYS A 485 25.32 20.06 17.42
C LYS A 485 26.51 19.27 16.88
N VAL A 486 26.60 17.97 17.19
CA VAL A 486 27.68 17.11 16.68
C VAL A 486 27.66 17.05 15.15
N PHE A 487 26.48 16.93 14.54
CA PHE A 487 26.35 16.93 13.09
C PHE A 487 26.89 18.24 12.47
N ARG A 488 26.51 19.40 13.01
CA ARG A 488 27.00 20.71 12.53
C ARG A 488 28.51 20.88 12.69
N GLU A 489 29.06 20.48 13.84
CA GLU A 489 30.45 20.79 14.20
C GLU A 489 31.44 19.74 13.67
N LYS A 490 31.03 18.48 13.58
CA LYS A 490 31.90 17.34 13.27
C LYS A 490 31.47 16.52 12.06
N GLY A 491 30.30 16.80 11.48
CA GLY A 491 29.79 16.12 10.30
C GLY A 491 29.05 14.80 10.59
N ALA A 492 28.61 14.16 9.49
CA ALA A 492 27.69 13.02 9.53
C ALA A 492 28.27 11.75 10.19
N GLY A 493 29.55 11.46 9.99
CA GLY A 493 30.20 10.27 10.58
C GLY A 493 30.19 10.33 12.10
N GLU A 494 30.67 11.44 12.66
CA GLU A 494 30.70 11.67 14.11
C GLU A 494 29.31 11.78 14.72
N ALA A 495 28.33 12.33 14.00
CA ALA A 495 26.94 12.33 14.43
C ALA A 495 26.37 10.91 14.52
N ARG A 496 26.70 10.04 13.56
CA ARG A 496 26.30 8.62 13.59
C ARG A 496 26.95 7.90 14.77
N ASN A 497 28.24 8.11 15.02
CA ASN A 497 28.94 7.59 16.20
C ASN A 497 28.26 8.03 17.50
N TYR A 498 28.00 9.34 17.63
CA TYR A 498 27.32 9.91 18.79
C TYR A 498 25.92 9.30 18.99
N TRP A 499 25.14 9.18 17.92
CA TRP A 499 23.80 8.59 17.98
C TRP A 499 23.84 7.13 18.48
N VAL A 500 24.72 6.30 17.93
CA VAL A 500 24.80 4.89 18.35
C VAL A 500 25.36 4.77 19.76
N GLN A 501 26.50 5.40 20.05
CA GLN A 501 27.23 5.16 21.29
C GLN A 501 26.67 5.89 22.52
N GLN A 502 26.13 7.10 22.33
CA GLN A 502 25.67 7.97 23.41
C GLN A 502 24.15 8.00 23.54
N MET A 503 23.42 7.90 22.42
CA MET A 503 21.95 7.90 22.43
C MET A 503 21.34 6.48 22.36
N GLY A 504 22.16 5.44 22.21
CA GLY A 504 21.69 4.06 22.08
C GLY A 504 20.95 3.80 20.78
N GLY A 505 21.35 4.49 19.70
CA GLY A 505 20.79 4.31 18.37
C GLY A 505 20.93 2.88 17.85
N ILE A 506 19.85 2.32 17.32
CA ILE A 506 19.84 1.00 16.67
C ILE A 506 19.97 1.22 15.17
N THR A 507 21.11 0.82 14.61
CA THR A 507 21.37 0.86 13.17
C THR A 507 20.51 -0.18 12.43
N LYS A 508 20.41 -0.03 11.11
CA LYS A 508 19.71 -1.00 10.27
C LYS A 508 20.35 -2.37 10.37
N THR A 509 21.68 -2.42 10.36
CA THR A 509 22.48 -3.65 10.51
C THR A 509 22.25 -4.32 11.87
N ALA A 510 22.23 -3.56 12.96
CA ALA A 510 21.93 -4.09 14.29
C ALA A 510 20.50 -4.66 14.37
N HIS A 511 19.51 -3.96 13.80
CA HIS A 511 18.14 -4.49 13.73
C HIS A 511 18.08 -5.77 12.87
N THR A 512 18.77 -5.81 11.74
CA THR A 512 18.89 -7.03 10.92
C THR A 512 19.47 -8.19 11.72
N LEU A 513 20.57 -7.99 12.45
CA LEU A 513 21.18 -9.02 13.30
C LEU A 513 20.24 -9.53 14.39
N ILE A 514 19.44 -8.66 15.01
CA ILE A 514 18.41 -9.07 15.98
C ILE A 514 17.43 -10.07 15.34
N LYS A 515 17.05 -9.85 14.07
CA LYS A 515 16.11 -10.73 13.36
C LYS A 515 16.75 -12.01 12.82
N VAL A 516 18.02 -11.95 12.43
CA VAL A 516 18.81 -13.14 12.09
C VAL A 516 18.92 -14.06 13.30
N ARG A 517 19.23 -13.52 14.48
CA ARG A 517 19.28 -14.26 15.77
C ARG A 517 17.94 -14.85 16.19
N ALA A 518 16.84 -14.18 15.82
CA ALA A 518 15.49 -14.72 16.04
C ALA A 518 15.12 -15.84 15.05
N GLY A 519 16.02 -16.23 14.13
CA GLY A 519 15.78 -17.24 13.11
C GLY A 519 14.77 -16.82 12.05
N LEU A 520 14.52 -15.51 11.90
CA LEU A 520 13.49 -14.98 11.00
C LEU A 520 14.04 -14.67 9.60
N ILE A 521 15.33 -14.42 9.47
CA ILE A 521 15.96 -13.86 8.26
C ILE A 521 17.16 -14.71 7.87
N ASP A 522 17.24 -15.03 6.58
CA ASP A 522 18.43 -15.66 5.97
C ASP A 522 19.57 -14.63 5.90
N PRO A 523 20.76 -14.92 6.47
CA PRO A 523 21.90 -14.00 6.44
C PRO A 523 22.40 -13.67 5.03
N ARG A 524 22.28 -14.60 4.06
CA ARG A 524 22.70 -14.37 2.66
C ARG A 524 21.88 -13.26 2.01
N ILE A 525 20.57 -13.30 2.22
CA ILE A 525 19.64 -12.30 1.69
C ILE A 525 19.76 -10.98 2.46
N ALA A 526 19.99 -11.06 3.77
CA ALA A 526 20.25 -9.89 4.59
C ALA A 526 21.44 -9.08 4.04
N GLU A 527 22.56 -9.73 3.72
CA GLU A 527 23.74 -9.05 3.17
C GLU A 527 23.51 -8.49 1.76
N THR A 528 22.69 -9.15 0.96
CA THR A 528 22.34 -8.66 -0.38
C THR A 528 21.53 -7.36 -0.33
N ILE A 529 20.65 -7.19 0.66
CA ILE A 529 19.72 -6.06 0.74
C ILE A 529 20.24 -4.94 1.65
N VAL A 530 20.85 -5.27 2.79
CA VAL A 530 21.29 -4.31 3.81
C VAL A 530 22.80 -4.05 3.76
N GLY A 531 23.57 -4.94 3.11
CA GLY A 531 25.03 -4.94 3.13
C GLY A 531 25.61 -5.89 4.19
N PRO A 532 26.95 -6.06 4.22
CA PRO A 532 27.63 -6.97 5.13
C PRO A 532 27.19 -6.79 6.59
N LEU A 533 26.95 -7.90 7.31
CA LEU A 533 26.37 -7.83 8.66
C LEU A 533 27.32 -7.25 9.72
N ASP A 534 28.61 -7.16 9.41
CA ASP A 534 29.65 -6.52 10.22
C ASP A 534 29.95 -5.08 9.78
N PHE A 535 29.20 -4.52 8.82
CA PHE A 535 29.52 -3.21 8.23
C PHE A 535 29.65 -2.09 9.29
N ASP A 536 28.82 -2.14 10.33
CA ASP A 536 28.90 -1.21 11.46
C ASP A 536 30.26 -1.22 12.16
N ASN A 537 30.99 -2.34 12.16
CA ASN A 537 32.32 -2.44 12.77
C ASN A 537 33.37 -1.59 12.05
N TYR A 538 33.14 -1.25 10.78
CA TYR A 538 34.05 -0.48 9.94
C TYR A 538 33.71 1.01 9.92
N ILE A 539 32.43 1.35 10.05
CA ILE A 539 31.95 2.73 9.93
C ILE A 539 31.67 3.40 11.28
N LEU A 540 31.58 2.63 12.37
CA LEU A 540 31.43 3.15 13.72
C LEU A 540 32.73 3.00 14.49
N GLU A 541 32.99 3.95 15.37
CA GLU A 541 34.05 3.80 16.37
C GLU A 541 33.75 2.59 17.27
N GLN A 542 34.70 1.66 17.31
CA GLN A 542 34.68 0.53 18.23
C GLN A 542 34.93 1.07 19.65
N LYS A 543 33.99 0.85 20.58
CA LYS A 543 34.29 1.07 22.00
C LYS A 543 35.47 0.16 22.36
N HIS A 544 36.65 0.75 22.57
CA HIS A 544 37.75 0.02 23.18
C HIS A 544 37.27 -0.35 24.59
N VAL A 545 36.89 -1.61 24.76
CA VAL A 545 36.69 -2.19 26.08
C VAL A 545 38.09 -2.40 26.64
N GLY A 546 38.60 -1.37 27.30
CA GLY A 546 39.82 -1.44 28.11
C GLY A 546 39.60 -2.23 29.38
#